data_AF-A0A924XM79-F1
#
_entry.id   AF-A0A924XM79-F1
#
_cell.length_a   1.000
_cell.length_b   1.000
_cell.length_c   1.000
_cell.angle_alpha   90.00
_cell.angle_beta   90.00
_cell.angle_gamma   90.00
#
_symmetry.space_group_name_H-M   'P 1'
#
loop_
_entity.id
_entity.type
_entity.pdbx_description
1 polymer ?
#
loop_
_entity_poly.entity_id
_entity_poly.type
_entity_poly.pdbx_seq_one_letter_code
_entity_poly.pdbx_strand_id
1 'polypeptide(L)'
;MRNLLETLKREFDAEDDSFLIKLRCDFYWDKNAFERLTNAMKGYCEKNQENKLLERWIAEGFWFISHFVKDYSSHPHFPKPYTPEYYEKAYERLDDLAYWFFFGQSPYIGGKGFESLEPLPESLNLIESNFEETK
;
A
#
# COMPACT_ATOMS: atom_id res chain seq x y z
N MET A 1 -1.15 0.77 -21.66
CA MET A 1 -0.38 0.94 -20.40
C MET A 1 -0.48 2.41 -20.01
N ARG A 2 -1.05 2.72 -18.84
CA ARG A 2 -1.12 4.11 -18.33
C ARG A 2 0.27 4.58 -17.91
N ASN A 3 0.52 5.88 -17.98
CA ASN A 3 1.75 6.50 -17.49
C ASN A 3 1.82 6.40 -15.96
N LEU A 4 3.01 6.19 -15.39
CA LEU A 4 3.22 6.12 -13.94
C LEU A 4 2.84 7.43 -13.24
N LEU A 5 3.25 8.57 -13.79
CA LEU A 5 2.94 9.90 -13.24
C LEU A 5 1.45 10.19 -13.30
N GLU A 6 0.79 9.79 -14.38
CA GLU A 6 -0.66 9.91 -14.51
C GLU A 6 -1.35 9.08 -13.43
N THR A 7 -0.93 7.82 -13.23
CA THR A 7 -1.46 6.97 -12.16
C THR A 7 -1.28 7.62 -10.79
N LEU A 8 -0.07 8.07 -10.46
CA LEU A 8 0.20 8.73 -9.18
C LEU A 8 -0.64 9.99 -8.99
N LYS A 9 -0.76 10.83 -10.01
CA LYS A 9 -1.57 12.05 -9.92
C LYS A 9 -3.01 11.73 -9.56
N ARG A 10 -3.62 10.76 -10.24
CA ARG A 10 -5.00 10.33 -10.00
C ARG A 10 -5.19 9.75 -8.60
N GLU A 11 -4.24 8.93 -8.15
CA GLU A 11 -4.30 8.33 -6.81
C GLU A 11 -4.16 9.39 -5.71
N PHE A 12 -3.22 10.33 -5.86
CA PHE A 12 -2.96 11.38 -4.88
C PHE A 12 -4.05 12.46 -4.83
N ASP A 13 -4.70 12.75 -5.97
CA ASP A 13 -5.83 13.67 -6.04
C ASP A 13 -7.16 13.06 -5.58
N ALA A 14 -7.16 11.79 -5.20
CA ALA A 14 -8.37 11.03 -4.88
C ALA A 14 -9.42 11.08 -6.01
N GLU A 15 -8.98 10.94 -7.26
CA GLU A 15 -9.90 10.87 -8.39
C GLU A 15 -10.77 9.59 -8.37
N ASP A 16 -11.80 9.57 -9.20
CA ASP A 16 -12.65 8.40 -9.42
C ASP A 16 -11.82 7.13 -9.68
N ASP A 17 -12.24 6.04 -9.04
CA ASP A 17 -11.58 4.73 -9.02
C ASP A 17 -10.18 4.66 -8.38
N SER A 18 -9.69 5.74 -7.76
CA SER A 18 -8.48 5.69 -6.94
C SER A 18 -8.67 4.87 -5.67
N PHE A 19 -7.57 4.36 -5.11
CA PHE A 19 -7.59 3.73 -3.80
C PHE A 19 -8.01 4.73 -2.72
N LEU A 20 -7.50 5.96 -2.80
CA LEU A 20 -7.70 6.97 -1.77
C LEU A 20 -9.18 7.39 -1.64
N ILE A 21 -9.91 7.58 -2.76
CA ILE A 21 -11.32 7.95 -2.69
C ILE A 21 -12.18 6.83 -2.10
N LYS A 22 -11.94 5.58 -2.51
CA LYS A 22 -12.67 4.40 -1.99
C LYS A 22 -12.40 4.17 -0.51
N LEU A 23 -11.15 4.36 -0.09
CA LEU A 23 -10.77 4.23 1.31
C LEU A 23 -11.47 5.31 2.15
N ARG A 24 -11.35 6.58 1.75
CA ARG A 24 -11.81 7.72 2.55
C ARG A 24 -13.33 7.87 2.57
N CYS A 25 -13.99 7.71 1.43
CA CYS A 25 -15.42 7.99 1.28
C CYS A 25 -16.28 6.74 1.44
N ASP A 26 -15.82 5.58 0.97
CA ASP A 26 -16.62 4.36 0.93
C ASP A 26 -16.24 3.36 2.04
N PHE A 27 -15.24 3.68 2.86
CA PHE A 27 -14.66 2.77 3.86
C PHE A 27 -14.27 1.41 3.25
N TYR A 28 -13.85 1.43 1.99
CA TYR A 28 -13.61 0.24 1.21
C TYR A 28 -12.14 0.09 0.85
N TRP A 29 -11.55 -1.03 1.28
CA TRP A 29 -10.19 -1.40 0.91
C TRP A 29 -10.19 -2.13 -0.44
N ASP A 30 -10.04 -1.35 -1.53
CA ASP A 30 -9.88 -1.92 -2.88
C ASP A 30 -8.44 -2.41 -3.08
N LYS A 31 -8.22 -3.73 -2.95
CA LYS A 31 -6.92 -4.37 -3.13
C LYS A 31 -6.28 -4.04 -4.49
N ASN A 32 -7.05 -4.06 -5.57
CA ASN A 32 -6.52 -3.83 -6.91
C ASN A 32 -6.08 -2.38 -7.09
N ALA A 33 -6.83 -1.43 -6.51
CA ALA A 33 -6.43 -0.04 -6.49
C ALA A 33 -5.17 0.17 -5.64
N PHE A 34 -5.08 -0.48 -4.47
CA PHE A 34 -3.90 -0.44 -3.61
C PHE A 34 -2.63 -0.99 -4.31
N GLU A 35 -2.74 -2.14 -4.97
CA GLU A 35 -1.63 -2.71 -5.76
C GLU A 35 -1.22 -1.80 -6.90
N ARG A 36 -2.19 -1.18 -7.59
CA ARG A 36 -1.91 -0.27 -8.69
C ARG A 36 -1.19 1.00 -8.22
N LEU A 37 -1.61 1.57 -7.08
CA LEU A 37 -0.94 2.69 -6.42
C LEU A 37 0.49 2.32 -6.02
N THR A 38 0.67 1.24 -5.27
CA THR A 38 2.00 0.84 -4.76
C THR A 38 2.96 0.46 -5.89
N ASN A 39 2.48 -0.19 -6.96
CA ASN A 39 3.28 -0.44 -8.16
C ASN A 39 3.67 0.86 -8.89
N ALA A 40 2.77 1.85 -8.94
CA ALA A 40 3.09 3.16 -9.54
C ALA A 40 4.14 3.92 -8.70
N MET A 41 4.02 3.89 -7.37
CA MET A 41 5.00 4.47 -6.44
C MET A 41 6.37 3.80 -6.60
N LYS A 42 6.41 2.47 -6.59
CA LYS A 42 7.64 1.69 -6.81
C LYS A 42 8.28 2.04 -8.14
N GLY A 43 7.51 1.99 -9.22
CA GLY A 43 8.00 2.29 -10.57
C GLY A 43 8.51 3.73 -10.70
N TYR A 44 7.93 4.68 -9.95
CA TYR A 44 8.44 6.04 -9.88
C TYR A 44 9.80 6.09 -9.16
N CYS A 45 9.96 5.43 -8.02
CA CYS A 45 11.23 5.35 -7.30
C CYS A 45 12.32 4.70 -8.16
N GLU A 46 12.02 3.61 -8.86
CA GLU A 46 12.96 2.92 -9.77
C GLU A 46 13.45 3.83 -10.90
N LYS A 47 12.57 4.65 -11.48
CA LYS A 47 12.93 5.55 -12.58
C LYS A 47 13.67 6.81 -12.15
N ASN A 48 13.56 7.20 -10.88
CA ASN A 48 14.06 8.49 -10.38
C ASN A 48 15.14 8.34 -9.29
N GLN A 49 15.78 7.16 -9.15
CA GLN A 49 16.79 6.90 -8.10
C GLN A 49 17.93 7.94 -8.08
N GLU A 50 18.33 8.47 -9.24
CA GLU A 50 19.43 9.43 -9.36
C GLU A 50 18.96 10.90 -9.28
N ASN A 51 17.64 11.14 -9.22
CA ASN A 51 17.11 12.49 -9.21
C ASN A 51 17.30 13.14 -7.83
N LYS A 52 18.00 14.28 -7.80
CA LYS A 52 18.30 15.02 -6.56
C LYS A 52 17.20 16.00 -6.16
N LEU A 53 16.24 16.26 -7.05
CA LEU A 53 15.14 17.19 -6.81
C LEU A 53 13.83 16.42 -6.69
N LEU A 54 13.14 16.65 -5.58
CA LEU A 54 11.82 16.09 -5.33
C LEU A 54 10.75 17.08 -5.80
N GLU A 55 9.91 16.66 -6.73
CA GLU A 55 8.73 17.44 -7.10
C GLU A 55 7.76 17.50 -5.91
N ARG A 56 7.34 18.70 -5.54
CA ARG A 56 6.55 18.93 -4.32
C ARG A 56 5.28 18.07 -4.27
N TRP A 57 4.49 18.07 -5.33
CA TRP A 57 3.21 17.34 -5.35
C TRP A 57 3.40 15.83 -5.19
N ILE A 58 4.53 15.29 -5.68
CA ILE A 58 4.89 13.88 -5.52
C ILE A 58 5.29 13.62 -4.07
N ALA A 59 6.15 14.47 -3.51
CA ALA A 59 6.57 14.36 -2.12
C ALA A 59 5.39 14.44 -1.14
N GLU A 60 4.46 15.35 -1.37
CA GLU A 60 3.22 15.47 -0.61
C GLU A 60 2.39 14.18 -0.71
N GLY A 61 2.21 13.61 -1.91
CA GLY A 61 1.46 12.37 -2.10
C GLY A 61 2.06 11.15 -1.40
N PHE A 62 3.38 10.95 -1.54
CA PHE A 62 4.09 9.87 -0.85
C PHE A 62 3.98 10.00 0.68
N TRP A 63 4.22 11.20 1.22
CA TRP A 63 4.11 11.47 2.66
C TRP A 63 2.68 11.30 3.15
N PHE A 64 1.70 11.86 2.46
CA PHE A 64 0.30 11.86 2.89
C PHE A 64 -0.26 10.44 2.92
N ILE A 65 -0.09 9.66 1.85
CA ILE A 65 -0.67 8.32 1.75
C ILE A 65 -0.07 7.38 2.81
N SER A 66 1.25 7.43 3.06
CA SER A 66 1.88 6.52 4.02
C SER A 66 1.32 6.69 5.44
N HIS A 67 1.01 7.93 5.84
CA HIS A 67 0.44 8.22 7.16
C HIS A 67 -1.09 8.04 7.17
N PHE A 68 -1.78 8.67 6.22
CA PHE A 68 -3.24 8.74 6.20
C PHE A 68 -3.88 7.35 6.15
N VAL A 69 -3.37 6.45 5.30
CA VAL A 69 -3.98 5.13 5.11
C VAL A 69 -3.98 4.37 6.43
N LYS A 70 -2.82 4.26 7.09
CA LYS A 70 -2.70 3.56 8.37
C LYS A 70 -3.57 4.20 9.44
N ASP A 71 -3.47 5.52 9.63
CA ASP A 71 -4.22 6.22 10.68
C ASP A 71 -5.74 6.07 10.47
N TYR A 72 -6.19 6.17 9.22
CA TYR A 72 -7.60 6.09 8.87
C TYR A 72 -8.17 4.67 8.98
N SER A 73 -7.45 3.64 8.54
CA SER A 73 -7.97 2.26 8.53
C SER A 73 -7.65 1.44 9.78
N SER A 74 -6.85 1.97 10.72
CA SER A 74 -6.49 1.24 11.94
C SER A 74 -7.60 1.20 12.99
N HIS A 75 -8.56 2.13 12.96
CA HIS A 75 -9.57 2.23 14.01
C HIS A 75 -10.50 0.99 14.07
N PRO A 76 -11.09 0.66 15.24
CA PRO A 76 -11.89 -0.56 15.40
C PRO A 76 -13.13 -0.66 14.50
N HIS A 77 -13.71 0.48 14.10
CA HIS A 77 -14.89 0.52 13.24
C HIS A 77 -14.61 0.45 11.73
N PHE A 78 -13.35 0.34 11.30
CA PHE A 78 -13.03 0.27 9.88
C PHE A 78 -13.28 -1.17 9.40
N PRO A 79 -13.97 -1.39 8.26
CA PRO A 79 -14.19 -2.74 7.74
C PRO A 79 -12.86 -3.43 7.39
N LYS A 80 -12.55 -4.55 8.05
CA LYS A 80 -11.31 -5.31 7.84
C LYS A 80 -11.59 -6.71 7.29
N PRO A 81 -11.87 -6.86 5.98
CA PRO A 81 -12.14 -8.18 5.37
C PRO A 81 -10.92 -9.11 5.22
N TYR A 82 -9.73 -8.69 5.65
CA TYR A 82 -8.47 -9.41 5.49
C TYR A 82 -7.80 -9.60 6.84
N THR A 83 -6.79 -10.46 6.91
CA THR A 83 -6.09 -10.71 8.19
C THR A 83 -5.33 -9.47 8.68
N PRO A 84 -5.07 -9.35 9.99
CA PRO A 84 -4.24 -8.26 10.53
C PRO A 84 -2.86 -8.17 9.85
N GLU A 85 -2.22 -9.30 9.56
CA GLU A 85 -0.89 -9.37 8.94
C GLU A 85 -0.89 -8.79 7.52
N TYR A 86 -2.01 -8.92 6.79
CA TYR A 86 -2.15 -8.28 5.48
C TYR A 86 -2.07 -6.75 5.61
N TYR A 87 -2.81 -6.18 6.57
CA TYR A 87 -2.82 -4.72 6.78
C TYR A 87 -1.47 -4.21 7.27
N GLU A 88 -0.83 -4.93 8.20
CA GLU A 88 0.51 -4.57 8.69
C GLU A 88 1.52 -4.49 7.54
N LYS A 89 1.56 -5.51 6.67
CA LYS A 89 2.42 -5.52 5.48
C LYS A 89 2.04 -4.44 4.46
N ALA A 90 0.75 -4.12 4.33
CA ALA A 90 0.29 -3.05 3.45
C ALA A 90 0.74 -1.67 3.95
N TYR A 91 0.68 -1.42 5.25
CA TYR A 91 1.17 -0.18 5.85
C TYR A 91 2.69 -0.08 5.75
N GLU A 92 3.42 -1.15 6.08
CA GLU A 92 4.88 -1.21 5.94
C GLU A 92 5.32 -0.92 4.50
N ARG A 93 4.60 -1.46 3.51
CA ARG A 93 4.87 -1.17 2.09
C ARG A 93 4.76 0.31 1.74
N LEU A 94 3.75 1.02 2.26
CA LEU A 94 3.62 2.45 2.01
C LEU A 94 4.74 3.24 2.67
N ASP A 95 5.10 2.87 3.90
CA ASP A 95 6.20 3.49 4.65
C ASP A 95 7.54 3.27 3.96
N ASP A 96 7.82 2.05 3.50
CA ASP A 96 9.02 1.69 2.72
C ASP A 96 9.13 2.48 1.41
N LEU A 97 8.01 2.64 0.69
CA LEU A 97 7.98 3.38 -0.57
C LEU A 97 8.22 4.87 -0.34
N ALA A 98 7.64 5.45 0.72
CA ALA A 98 7.92 6.81 1.14
C ALA A 98 9.39 6.97 1.56
N TYR A 99 9.91 6.04 2.36
CA TYR A 99 11.32 6.02 2.75
C TYR A 99 12.23 5.99 1.51
N TRP A 100 11.99 5.07 0.58
CA TRP A 100 12.78 4.97 -0.64
C TRP A 100 12.72 6.28 -1.44
N PHE A 101 11.55 6.88 -1.61
CA PHE A 101 11.42 8.15 -2.32
C PHE A 101 12.23 9.28 -1.68
N PHE A 102 12.20 9.43 -0.35
CA PHE A 102 12.89 10.52 0.34
C PHE A 102 14.40 10.29 0.53
N PHE A 103 14.82 9.05 0.73
CA PHE A 103 16.21 8.71 1.06
C PHE A 103 17.00 8.15 -0.12
N GLY A 104 16.32 7.81 -1.23
CA GLY A 104 16.95 7.27 -2.44
C GLY A 104 17.45 5.83 -2.31
N GLN A 105 17.18 5.15 -1.19
CA GLN A 105 17.63 3.80 -0.92
C GLN A 105 16.45 2.82 -0.94
N SER A 106 16.50 1.84 -1.84
CA SER A 106 15.48 0.79 -1.88
C SER A 106 15.63 -0.15 -0.69
N PRO A 107 14.57 -0.37 0.13
CA PRO A 107 14.57 -1.44 1.12
C PRO A 107 14.46 -2.84 0.45
N TYR A 108 14.04 -2.89 -0.82
CA TYR A 108 13.82 -4.12 -1.58
C TYR A 108 15.10 -4.57 -2.29
N ILE A 109 15.99 -5.23 -1.55
CA ILE A 109 17.27 -5.73 -2.07
C ILE A 109 17.04 -7.01 -2.90
N GLY A 110 17.56 -7.03 -4.14
CA GLY A 110 17.45 -8.19 -5.03
C GLY A 110 16.01 -8.52 -5.43
N GLY A 111 15.09 -7.54 -5.37
CA GLY A 111 13.68 -7.71 -5.72
C GLY A 111 12.81 -8.41 -4.67
N LYS A 112 13.36 -8.71 -3.49
CA LYS A 112 12.62 -9.33 -2.38
C LYS A 112 11.92 -8.28 -1.52
N GLY A 113 10.80 -8.64 -0.90
CA GLY A 113 10.02 -7.79 0.03
C GLY A 113 8.90 -6.97 -0.65
N PHE A 114 8.82 -7.01 -1.99
CA PHE A 114 7.73 -6.40 -2.75
C PHE A 114 6.88 -7.44 -3.48
N GLU A 115 6.58 -8.55 -2.83
CA GLU A 115 5.72 -9.61 -3.39
C GLU A 115 4.23 -9.19 -3.40
N SER A 116 3.39 -9.89 -4.15
CA SER A 116 1.93 -9.76 -4.02
C SER A 116 1.53 -9.96 -2.56
N LEU A 117 0.69 -9.05 -2.03
CA LEU A 117 0.09 -9.27 -0.72
C LEU A 117 -1.08 -10.22 -0.90
N GLU A 118 -0.86 -11.50 -0.59
CA GLU A 118 -1.92 -12.50 -0.62
C GLU A 118 -2.88 -12.29 0.57
N PRO A 119 -4.17 -12.01 0.34
CA PRO A 119 -5.15 -12.06 1.41
C PRO A 119 -5.35 -13.53 1.74
N LEU A 120 -4.84 -13.98 2.89
CA LEU A 120 -5.29 -15.27 3.40
C LEU A 120 -6.75 -15.09 3.83
N PRO A 121 -7.72 -15.86 3.29
CA PRO A 121 -9.06 -15.82 3.82
C PRO A 121 -9.03 -16.27 5.28
N GLU A 122 -9.80 -15.59 6.14
CA GLU A 122 -9.92 -15.88 7.57
C GLU A 122 -10.28 -17.36 7.84
N SER A 123 -10.89 -18.04 6.87
CA SER A 123 -11.22 -19.47 6.89
C SER A 123 -10.01 -20.42 6.94
N LEU A 124 -8.78 -19.96 6.67
CA LEU A 124 -7.57 -20.78 6.88
C LEU A 124 -7.10 -20.78 8.34
N ASN A 125 -7.43 -19.75 9.13
CA ASN A 125 -7.10 -19.70 10.56
C ASN A 125 -7.97 -20.66 11.40
N LEU A 126 -9.15 -21.04 10.90
CA LEU A 126 -10.03 -22.03 11.54
C LEU A 126 -9.62 -23.49 11.29
N ILE A 127 -8.71 -23.74 10.34
CA ILE A 127 -8.20 -25.10 10.13
C ILE A 127 -7.08 -25.40 11.13
N GLU A 128 -6.21 -24.44 11.43
CA GLU A 128 -5.11 -24.65 12.37
C GLU A 128 -5.54 -24.75 13.83
N SER A 129 -6.64 -24.10 14.25
CA SER A 129 -7.16 -24.23 15.62
C SER A 129 -7.83 -25.58 15.91
N ASN A 130 -8.26 -26.32 14.88
CA ASN A 130 -8.93 -27.61 15.03
C ASN A 130 -7.98 -28.81 15.06
N PHE A 131 -6.67 -28.60 14.86
CA PHE A 131 -5.67 -29.68 14.93
C PHE A 131 -4.97 -29.80 16.30
N GLU A 132 -5.10 -28.80 17.19
CA GLU A 132 -4.51 -28.86 18.54
C GLU A 132 -5.43 -29.46 19.62
N GLU A 133 -6.74 -29.66 19.36
CA GLU A 133 -7.68 -30.25 20.33
C GLU A 133 -7.84 -31.78 20.23
N THR A 134 -7.07 -32.47 19.38
CA THR A 134 -7.10 -33.95 19.26
C THR A 134 -5.81 -34.65 19.71
N LYS A 135 -5.27 -34.29 20.87
CA LYS A 135 -4.28 -35.10 21.58
C LYS A 135 -4.71 -35.44 23.01
#